data_AF-A0A2S7R549-F1
#
_entry.id   AF-A0A2S7R549-F1
#
_cell.length_a   1.000
_cell.length_b   1.000
_cell.length_c   1.000
_cell.angle_alpha   90.00
_cell.angle_beta   90.00
_cell.angle_gamma   90.00
#
_symmetry.space_group_name_H-M   'P 1'
#
loop_
_entity.id
_entity.type
_entity.pdbx_description
1 polymer ?
#
loop_
_entity_poly.entity_id
_entity_poly.type
_entity_poly.pdbx_seq_one_letter_code
_entity_poly.pdbx_strand_id
1 'polypeptide(L)'
;MFKGSVRWSSTYTRNASPKVAELSSRHLTAAPSSTKDSSAAPNHFNVPSSRLSYHWDTLPPTEAQLSHAKHFFDRERPNFLWSASKFHSMAFGDSPEICFLGRSNVGKSSILNALLGAKIAHTSSKKGRTRTMNAYAVGGSEQNSNNRLVVLDMPGYGKGGHSEWGVEILKYLGKRKQLKRAFLLVILSKIDKILAPSNAKRAPSGHEFSHRLDRLDKILQSIKSLLQEDPELDEGHVAGEIIACSSEPGFYGRNLGIGAVRFAMLRAAGLHFQPEVKLAPAVEIVSHEEIFNMQARPNKAGS
;
A
#
# COMPACT_ATOMS: atom_id res chain seq x y z
N MET A 1 -30.16 -0.10 5.94
CA MET A 1 -29.91 1.19 5.25
C MET A 1 -29.47 2.18 6.31
N PHE A 2 -28.20 2.58 6.33
CA PHE A 2 -27.72 3.64 7.22
C PHE A 2 -27.06 4.70 6.34
N LYS A 3 -27.73 5.86 6.20
CA LYS A 3 -27.17 7.09 5.63
C LYS A 3 -26.70 7.93 6.81
N GLY A 4 -25.39 8.08 6.97
CA GLY A 4 -24.76 8.94 7.96
C GLY A 4 -23.56 9.61 7.33
N SER A 5 -23.75 10.86 6.92
CA SER A 5 -22.76 11.72 6.28
C SER A 5 -21.67 12.13 7.28
N VAL A 6 -20.41 11.93 6.91
CA VAL A 6 -19.24 12.46 7.64
C VAL A 6 -18.46 13.32 6.66
N ARG A 7 -18.34 14.62 6.95
CA ARG A 7 -17.67 15.60 6.09
C ARG A 7 -16.15 15.49 6.23
N TRP A 8 -15.45 15.26 5.13
CA TRP A 8 -13.98 15.23 5.08
C TRP A 8 -13.45 16.48 4.36
N SER A 9 -12.46 17.17 4.92
CA SER A 9 -11.70 18.20 4.20
C SER A 9 -10.41 17.59 3.67
N SER A 10 -10.30 17.44 2.34
CA SER A 10 -9.10 16.98 1.65
C SER A 10 -8.33 18.20 1.11
N THR A 11 -7.16 18.50 1.66
CA THR A 11 -6.14 19.27 0.96
C THR A 11 -5.28 18.30 0.14
N TYR A 12 -5.84 17.82 -0.97
CA TYR A 12 -5.09 17.10 -2.00
C TYR A 12 -5.01 17.99 -3.24
N THR A 13 -3.86 18.62 -3.44
CA THR A 13 -3.56 19.35 -4.68
C THR A 13 -3.33 18.34 -5.80
N ARG A 14 -4.24 18.34 -6.79
CA ARG A 14 -4.04 17.64 -8.08
C ARG A 14 -2.78 18.20 -8.75
N ASN A 15 -1.67 17.47 -8.69
CA ASN A 15 -0.58 17.70 -9.64
C ASN A 15 -0.93 16.96 -10.93
N ALA A 16 -1.02 17.71 -12.02
CA ALA A 16 -1.26 17.19 -13.37
C ALA A 16 -0.25 16.08 -13.71
N SER A 17 -0.76 14.94 -14.20
CA SER A 17 0.06 13.82 -14.65
C SER A 17 0.97 14.25 -15.81
N PRO A 18 2.29 14.07 -15.75
CA PRO A 18 3.13 14.22 -16.92
C PRO A 18 2.87 13.04 -17.87
N LYS A 19 2.70 13.33 -19.17
CA LYS A 19 2.64 12.32 -20.23
C LYS A 19 3.96 11.54 -20.23
N VAL A 20 3.90 10.23 -19.97
CA VAL A 20 5.05 9.32 -20.04
C VAL A 20 5.41 9.11 -21.51
N ALA A 21 6.63 9.52 -21.91
CA ALA A 21 7.20 9.19 -23.21
C ALA A 21 7.73 7.74 -23.18
N GLU A 22 7.33 6.93 -24.17
CA GLU A 22 7.85 5.58 -24.39
C GLU A 22 9.33 5.63 -24.80
N LEU A 23 10.22 5.10 -23.96
CA LEU A 23 11.60 4.84 -24.30
C LEU A 23 11.74 3.37 -24.74
N SER A 24 11.93 3.19 -26.05
CA SER A 24 12.26 1.91 -26.69
C SER A 24 13.62 1.39 -26.19
N SER A 25 13.62 0.25 -25.51
CA SER A 25 14.84 -0.44 -25.07
C SER A 25 15.40 -1.35 -26.17
N ARG A 26 16.51 -0.95 -26.80
CA ARG A 26 17.30 -1.81 -27.70
C ARG A 26 17.99 -2.93 -26.91
N HIS A 27 17.93 -4.13 -27.46
CA HIS A 27 18.56 -5.35 -26.96
C HIS A 27 20.09 -5.24 -26.93
N LEU A 28 20.71 -5.63 -25.81
CA LEU A 28 22.08 -6.10 -25.76
C LEU A 28 22.08 -7.48 -25.11
N THR A 29 22.38 -8.50 -25.91
CA THR A 29 22.50 -9.90 -25.53
C THR A 29 23.89 -10.17 -24.96
N ALA A 30 23.97 -10.64 -23.72
CA ALA A 30 25.15 -11.33 -23.19
C ALA A 30 24.71 -12.72 -22.68
N ALA A 31 25.43 -13.76 -23.11
CA ALA A 31 25.14 -15.16 -22.83
C ALA A 31 25.37 -15.53 -21.35
N PRO A 32 24.60 -16.48 -20.77
CA PRO A 32 24.77 -16.85 -19.37
C PRO A 32 25.88 -17.90 -19.19
N SER A 33 26.88 -17.56 -18.38
CA SER A 33 27.80 -18.51 -17.78
C SER A 33 27.09 -19.27 -16.66
N SER A 34 27.14 -20.60 -16.73
CA SER A 34 26.51 -21.53 -15.79
C SER A 34 27.21 -21.57 -14.43
N THR A 35 26.53 -21.14 -13.38
CA THR A 35 26.78 -21.59 -12.01
C THR A 35 25.45 -21.93 -11.34
N LYS A 36 25.35 -23.18 -10.84
CA LYS A 36 24.17 -23.72 -10.17
C LYS A 36 24.09 -23.15 -8.75
N ASP A 37 23.27 -22.12 -8.54
CA ASP A 37 22.77 -21.75 -7.21
C ASP A 37 21.37 -22.34 -6.99
N SER A 38 21.29 -23.39 -6.18
CA SER A 38 20.09 -24.18 -5.95
C SER A 38 19.21 -23.68 -4.79
N SER A 39 19.06 -22.35 -4.62
CA SER A 39 18.16 -21.78 -3.59
C SER A 39 17.38 -20.53 -4.03
N ALA A 40 17.51 -20.09 -5.29
CA ALA A 40 16.76 -18.96 -5.82
C ALA A 40 15.37 -19.40 -6.33
N ALA A 41 14.34 -18.64 -5.98
CA ALA A 41 13.01 -18.74 -6.58
C ALA A 41 13.13 -18.70 -8.11
N PRO A 42 12.38 -19.52 -8.87
CA PRO A 42 12.41 -19.44 -10.34
C PRO A 42 12.11 -18.01 -10.84
N ASN A 43 12.88 -17.52 -11.82
CA ASN A 43 12.86 -16.12 -12.27
C ASN A 43 11.46 -15.58 -12.63
N HIS A 44 10.53 -16.43 -13.09
CA HIS A 44 9.16 -16.02 -13.42
C HIS A 44 8.29 -15.69 -12.21
N PHE A 45 8.76 -15.92 -10.98
CA PHE A 45 8.10 -15.49 -9.74
C PHE A 45 8.56 -14.12 -9.25
N ASN A 46 9.49 -13.47 -9.95
CA ASN A 46 9.88 -12.09 -9.68
C ASN A 46 8.86 -11.12 -10.30
N VAL A 47 7.70 -11.00 -9.66
CA VAL A 47 6.62 -10.11 -10.13
C VAL A 47 6.82 -8.71 -9.54
N PRO A 48 6.93 -7.66 -10.38
CA PRO A 48 6.95 -6.29 -9.91
C PRO A 48 5.71 -5.96 -9.08
N SER A 49 5.86 -5.12 -8.05
CA SER A 49 4.76 -4.65 -7.21
C SER A 49 3.60 -4.05 -8.03
N SER A 50 3.93 -3.40 -9.15
CA SER A 50 2.98 -2.80 -10.11
C SER A 50 2.08 -3.80 -10.84
N ARG A 51 2.47 -5.09 -10.92
CA ARG A 51 1.62 -6.15 -11.50
C ARG A 51 0.68 -6.80 -10.48
N LEU A 52 0.91 -6.54 -9.21
CA LEU A 52 0.12 -7.09 -8.11
C LEU A 52 -0.80 -6.02 -7.51
N SER A 53 -0.44 -4.74 -7.67
CA SER A 53 -1.15 -3.62 -7.08
C SER A 53 -1.61 -2.66 -8.15
N TYR A 54 -2.81 -2.13 -7.98
CA TYR A 54 -3.37 -1.12 -8.88
C TYR A 54 -3.22 0.25 -8.22
N HIS A 55 -2.63 1.19 -8.94
CA HIS A 55 -2.40 2.55 -8.47
C HIS A 55 -2.99 3.52 -9.50
N TRP A 56 -3.93 4.37 -9.10
CA TRP A 56 -4.54 5.36 -10.01
C TRP A 56 -4.46 6.79 -9.48
N ASP A 57 -4.32 6.98 -8.16
CA ASP A 57 -4.04 8.30 -7.56
C ASP A 57 -2.66 8.34 -6.84
N THR A 58 -1.90 7.25 -6.93
CA THR A 58 -0.60 7.10 -6.28
C THR A 58 0.42 6.50 -7.23
N LEU A 59 1.72 6.68 -6.93
CA LEU A 59 2.78 5.99 -7.65
C LEU A 59 3.16 4.69 -6.92
N PRO A 60 3.54 3.63 -7.66
CA PRO A 60 4.14 2.45 -7.05
C PRO A 60 5.45 2.81 -6.35
N PRO A 61 5.77 2.17 -5.22
CA PRO A 61 6.99 2.47 -4.47
C PRO A 61 8.26 2.13 -5.25
N THR A 62 9.29 2.96 -5.09
CA THR A 62 10.65 2.64 -5.56
C THR A 62 11.35 1.65 -4.63
N GLU A 63 12.44 1.02 -5.10
CA GLU A 63 13.21 0.09 -4.27
C GLU A 63 13.79 0.77 -3.02
N ALA A 64 14.24 2.03 -3.15
CA ALA A 64 14.73 2.82 -2.01
C ALA A 64 13.62 3.04 -0.96
N GLN A 65 12.38 3.30 -1.40
CA GLN A 65 11.23 3.47 -0.52
C GLN A 65 10.83 2.15 0.16
N LEU A 66 10.90 1.03 -0.56
CA LEU A 66 10.67 -0.30 0.02
C LEU A 66 11.74 -0.66 1.06
N SER A 67 13.01 -0.36 0.78
CA SER A 67 14.13 -0.57 1.69
C SER A 67 13.99 0.27 2.96
N HIS A 68 13.65 1.57 2.83
CA HIS A 68 13.36 2.44 3.97
C HIS A 68 12.20 1.91 4.82
N ALA A 69 11.11 1.50 4.17
CA ALA A 69 9.95 0.95 4.86
C ALA A 69 10.28 -0.36 5.59
N LYS A 70 11.14 -1.21 5.01
CA LYS A 70 11.64 -2.40 5.70
C LYS A 70 12.47 -2.02 6.91
N HIS A 71 13.45 -1.12 6.75
CA HIS A 71 14.32 -0.68 7.84
C HIS A 71 13.51 -0.07 9.01
N PHE A 72 12.53 0.79 8.71
CA PHE A 72 11.69 1.41 9.72
C PHE A 72 10.97 0.38 10.61
N PHE A 73 10.40 -0.66 10.01
CA PHE A 73 9.63 -1.68 10.73
C PHE A 73 10.51 -2.71 11.45
N ASP A 74 11.73 -2.94 10.95
CA ASP A 74 12.61 -3.97 11.47
C ASP A 74 13.63 -3.43 12.49
N ARG A 75 13.80 -2.10 12.59
CA ARG A 75 14.76 -1.44 13.48
C ARG A 75 14.47 -1.69 14.95
N GLU A 76 13.20 -1.55 15.35
CA GLU A 76 12.76 -1.71 16.73
C GLU A 76 11.65 -2.75 16.79
N ARG A 77 11.59 -3.53 17.88
CA ARG A 77 10.49 -4.46 18.07
C ARG A 77 9.18 -3.69 18.25
N PRO A 78 8.10 -4.11 17.59
CA PRO A 78 6.81 -3.49 17.78
C PRO A 78 6.32 -3.71 19.21
N ASN A 79 5.71 -2.69 19.81
CA ASN A 79 5.21 -2.72 21.19
C ASN A 79 3.69 -2.64 21.22
N PHE A 80 3.04 -3.43 22.06
CA PHE A 80 1.61 -3.30 22.32
C PHE A 80 1.37 -2.12 23.27
N LEU A 81 0.49 -1.21 22.89
CA LEU A 81 0.20 -0.01 23.68
C LEU A 81 -1.05 -0.18 24.54
N TRP A 82 -2.16 -0.55 23.92
CA TRP A 82 -3.44 -0.64 24.61
C TRP A 82 -4.46 -1.48 23.84
N SER A 83 -5.47 -1.96 24.58
CA SER A 83 -6.66 -2.61 24.05
C SER A 83 -7.90 -1.97 24.68
N ALA A 84 -8.81 -1.45 23.87
CA ALA A 84 -9.98 -0.73 24.35
C ALA A 84 -11.22 -1.02 23.50
N SER A 85 -12.37 -1.18 24.16
CA SER A 85 -13.67 -1.33 23.48
C SER A 85 -14.38 -0.01 23.23
N LYS A 86 -14.08 1.03 24.03
CA LYS A 86 -14.75 2.34 23.98
C LYS A 86 -13.76 3.43 23.58
N PHE A 87 -14.19 4.35 22.72
CA PHE A 87 -13.37 5.46 22.22
C PHE A 87 -12.72 6.29 23.34
N HIS A 88 -13.49 6.61 24.38
CA HIS A 88 -13.05 7.46 25.49
C HIS A 88 -11.99 6.82 26.39
N SER A 89 -11.84 5.49 26.38
CA SER A 89 -10.86 4.78 27.21
C SER A 89 -9.52 4.54 26.50
N MET A 90 -9.34 5.08 25.31
CA MET A 90 -8.12 4.91 24.52
C MET A 90 -7.09 5.95 24.91
N ALA A 91 -5.86 5.52 25.17
CA ALA A 91 -4.78 6.45 25.47
C ALA A 91 -4.55 7.41 24.28
N PHE A 92 -4.38 8.69 24.57
CA PHE A 92 -4.01 9.69 23.57
C PHE A 92 -2.49 9.78 23.46
N GLY A 93 -2.01 10.02 22.25
CA GLY A 93 -0.62 10.32 21.96
C GLY A 93 -0.51 11.19 20.70
N ASP A 94 0.70 11.58 20.34
CA ASP A 94 0.93 12.49 19.22
C ASP A 94 1.40 11.78 17.94
N SER A 95 1.64 10.48 18.02
CA SER A 95 2.09 9.67 16.89
C SER A 95 0.97 9.51 15.84
N PRO A 96 1.30 9.55 14.54
CA PRO A 96 0.35 9.22 13.48
C PRO A 96 -0.18 7.80 13.63
N GLU A 97 -1.46 7.62 13.36
CA GLU A 97 -2.19 6.36 13.52
C GLU A 97 -2.72 5.84 12.18
N ILE A 98 -2.68 4.52 12.01
CA ILE A 98 -3.18 3.80 10.85
C ILE A 98 -4.04 2.65 11.33
N CYS A 99 -5.27 2.51 10.82
CA CYS A 99 -6.16 1.43 11.24
C CYS A 99 -6.44 0.41 10.13
N PHE A 100 -6.59 -0.86 10.52
CA PHE A 100 -7.00 -1.95 9.65
C PHE A 100 -8.45 -2.35 9.93
N LEU A 101 -9.31 -2.15 8.95
CA LEU A 101 -10.74 -2.52 8.95
C LEU A 101 -10.95 -3.75 8.06
N GLY A 102 -12.03 -4.49 8.28
CA GLY A 102 -12.36 -5.66 7.45
C GLY A 102 -13.36 -6.57 8.14
N ARG A 103 -13.95 -7.52 7.39
CA ARG A 103 -14.91 -8.46 7.98
C ARG A 103 -14.29 -9.31 9.11
N SER A 104 -15.11 -9.98 9.91
CA SER A 104 -14.61 -11.00 10.85
C SER A 104 -13.95 -12.17 10.11
N ASN A 105 -12.82 -12.67 10.64
CA ASN A 105 -12.04 -13.82 10.13
C ASN A 105 -11.42 -13.70 8.72
N VAL A 106 -11.17 -12.48 8.26
CA VAL A 106 -10.57 -12.23 6.94
C VAL A 106 -9.04 -12.33 6.91
N GLY A 107 -8.41 -12.43 8.09
CA GLY A 107 -6.96 -12.42 8.22
C GLY A 107 -6.35 -11.07 8.61
N LYS A 108 -7.11 -10.10 9.13
CA LYS A 108 -6.57 -8.79 9.61
C LYS A 108 -5.40 -8.96 10.58
N SER A 109 -5.59 -9.72 11.65
CA SER A 109 -4.55 -9.94 12.64
C SER A 109 -3.37 -10.76 12.07
N SER A 110 -3.61 -11.62 11.09
CA SER A 110 -2.55 -12.35 10.37
C SER A 110 -1.69 -11.43 9.51
N ILE A 111 -2.32 -10.54 8.73
CA ILE A 111 -1.59 -9.57 7.92
C ILE A 111 -0.87 -8.54 8.81
N LEU A 112 -1.47 -8.14 9.94
CA LEU A 112 -0.81 -7.28 10.92
C LEU A 112 0.45 -7.93 11.47
N ASN A 113 0.40 -9.20 11.88
CA ASN A 113 1.61 -9.90 12.32
C ASN A 113 2.69 -9.98 11.22
N ALA A 114 2.29 -10.17 9.95
CA ALA A 114 3.21 -10.15 8.82
C ALA A 114 3.82 -8.76 8.57
N LEU A 115 3.02 -7.70 8.70
CA LEU A 115 3.46 -6.30 8.58
C LEU A 115 4.39 -5.91 9.71
N LEU A 116 4.10 -6.33 10.94
CA LEU A 116 4.88 -5.98 12.14
C LEU A 116 6.09 -6.90 12.33
N GLY A 117 6.19 -8.00 11.57
CA GLY A 117 7.28 -8.97 11.71
C GLY A 117 7.27 -9.73 13.05
N ALA A 118 6.18 -9.65 13.81
CA ALA A 118 6.06 -10.24 15.14
C ALA A 118 4.63 -10.73 15.39
N LYS A 119 4.48 -11.84 16.14
CA LYS A 119 3.18 -12.43 16.50
C LYS A 119 2.56 -11.76 17.72
N ILE A 120 2.26 -10.46 17.62
CA ILE A 120 1.71 -9.67 18.73
C ILE A 120 0.19 -9.45 18.64
N ALA A 121 -0.38 -9.59 17.43
CA ALA A 121 -1.81 -9.57 17.22
C ALA A 121 -2.39 -10.98 17.35
N HIS A 122 -3.47 -11.11 18.11
CA HIS A 122 -4.11 -12.41 18.35
C HIS A 122 -4.86 -12.90 17.11
N THR A 123 -4.35 -13.98 16.50
CA THR A 123 -5.03 -14.68 15.39
C THR A 123 -5.92 -15.80 15.93
N SER A 124 -7.21 -15.80 15.61
CA SER A 124 -8.12 -16.92 15.90
C SER A 124 -9.03 -17.20 14.72
N SER A 125 -9.33 -18.48 14.49
CA SER A 125 -10.35 -18.94 13.56
C SER A 125 -11.78 -18.74 14.08
N LYS A 126 -11.96 -18.47 15.39
CA LYS A 126 -13.28 -18.22 15.99
C LYS A 126 -13.73 -16.78 15.71
N LYS A 127 -14.97 -16.62 15.21
CA LYS A 127 -15.58 -15.30 14.93
C LYS A 127 -15.71 -14.47 16.21
N GLY A 128 -15.58 -13.14 16.09
CA GLY A 128 -15.80 -12.21 17.20
C GLY A 128 -14.73 -12.26 18.31
N ARG A 129 -13.50 -12.71 17.99
CA ARG A 129 -12.38 -12.79 18.95
C ARG A 129 -11.76 -11.42 19.23
N THR A 130 -11.54 -10.61 18.20
CA THR A 130 -11.11 -9.22 18.33
C THR A 130 -12.34 -8.38 18.64
N ARG A 131 -12.62 -8.19 19.93
CA ARG A 131 -13.78 -7.43 20.46
C ARG A 131 -13.43 -5.99 20.82
N THR A 132 -12.14 -5.69 20.83
CA THR A 132 -11.53 -4.43 21.22
C THR A 132 -10.63 -3.95 20.09
N MET A 133 -10.42 -2.64 20.02
CA MET A 133 -9.39 -2.05 19.18
C MET A 133 -8.05 -2.23 19.88
N ASN A 134 -7.05 -2.70 19.15
CA ASN A 134 -5.70 -2.94 19.69
C ASN A 134 -4.70 -2.03 18.99
N ALA A 135 -3.87 -1.33 19.76
CA ALA A 135 -2.85 -0.42 19.25
C ALA A 135 -1.45 -1.01 19.42
N TYR A 136 -0.66 -0.91 18.36
CA TYR A 136 0.72 -1.38 18.30
C TYR A 136 1.63 -0.25 17.81
N ALA A 137 2.65 0.10 18.58
CA ALA A 137 3.70 1.02 18.14
C ALA A 137 4.72 0.30 17.26
N VAL A 138 5.16 0.98 16.20
CA VAL A 138 6.30 0.58 15.37
C VAL A 138 7.16 1.81 15.04
N GLY A 139 8.47 1.66 15.12
CA GLY A 139 9.40 2.79 15.04
C GLY A 139 9.38 3.69 16.28
N GLY A 140 10.38 4.58 16.36
CA GLY A 140 10.69 5.32 17.59
C GLY A 140 11.18 4.40 18.71
N SER A 141 11.73 4.96 19.78
CA SER A 141 12.06 4.22 21.01
C SER A 141 11.07 4.58 22.12
N GLU A 142 11.03 3.82 23.22
CA GLU A 142 10.19 4.19 24.38
C GLU A 142 10.52 5.59 24.90
N GLN A 143 11.80 5.98 24.82
CA GLN A 143 12.31 7.28 25.26
C GLN A 143 12.16 8.37 24.20
N ASN A 144 11.88 8.02 22.93
CA ASN A 144 11.73 8.97 21.84
C ASN A 144 10.63 8.53 20.86
N SER A 145 9.46 9.17 20.98
CA SER A 145 8.32 8.96 20.09
C SER A 145 8.46 9.63 18.72
N ASN A 146 9.56 10.37 18.46
CA ASN A 146 9.84 10.88 17.12
C ASN A 146 9.96 9.70 16.15
N ASN A 147 9.33 9.84 14.99
CA ASN A 147 9.23 8.77 13.99
C ASN A 147 8.58 7.47 14.50
N ARG A 148 7.63 7.56 15.44
CA ARG A 148 6.75 6.43 15.80
C ARG A 148 5.49 6.43 14.96
N LEU A 149 5.09 5.26 14.49
CA LEU A 149 3.78 4.99 13.88
C LEU A 149 2.96 4.10 14.81
N VAL A 150 1.67 4.38 14.95
CA VAL A 150 0.74 3.51 15.68
C VAL A 150 -0.16 2.79 14.69
N VAL A 151 -0.20 1.46 14.77
CA VAL A 151 -0.98 0.57 13.92
C VAL A 151 -2.11 -0.04 14.73
N LEU A 152 -3.33 0.03 14.22
CA LEU A 152 -4.54 -0.38 14.94
C LEU A 152 -5.21 -1.58 14.28
N ASP A 153 -5.48 -2.63 15.06
CA ASP A 153 -6.37 -3.74 14.67
C ASP A 153 -7.79 -3.42 15.13
N MET A 154 -8.69 -3.17 14.18
CA MET A 154 -10.09 -2.89 14.50
C MET A 154 -10.91 -4.18 14.61
N PRO A 155 -11.95 -4.22 15.46
CA PRO A 155 -12.86 -5.36 15.50
C PRO A 155 -13.51 -5.58 14.13
N GLY A 156 -13.69 -6.84 13.74
CA GLY A 156 -14.17 -7.18 12.40
C GLY A 156 -15.68 -7.01 12.24
N TYR A 157 -16.12 -6.38 11.15
CA TYR A 157 -17.56 -6.20 10.86
C TYR A 157 -18.21 -7.44 10.19
N GLY A 158 -19.54 -7.43 10.05
CA GLY A 158 -20.32 -8.50 9.39
C GLY A 158 -20.76 -9.63 10.32
N LYS A 159 -21.03 -10.83 9.78
CA LYS A 159 -21.55 -11.99 10.57
C LYS A 159 -20.62 -12.33 11.75
N GLY A 160 -21.09 -12.09 12.98
CA GLY A 160 -20.33 -12.28 14.23
C GLY A 160 -19.66 -11.01 14.78
N GLY A 161 -19.87 -9.86 14.13
CA GLY A 161 -19.58 -8.54 14.68
C GLY A 161 -20.80 -7.95 15.39
N HIS A 162 -20.57 -7.21 16.47
CA HIS A 162 -21.63 -6.51 17.21
C HIS A 162 -21.79 -5.07 16.70
N SER A 163 -23.03 -4.58 16.63
CA SER A 163 -23.35 -3.20 16.19
C SER A 163 -22.64 -2.14 17.03
N GLU A 164 -22.50 -2.39 18.33
CA GLU A 164 -21.79 -1.54 19.28
C GLU A 164 -20.33 -1.28 18.87
N TRP A 165 -19.66 -2.28 18.28
CA TRP A 165 -18.30 -2.10 17.78
C TRP A 165 -18.26 -1.13 16.59
N GLY A 166 -19.29 -1.18 15.73
CA GLY A 166 -19.44 -0.26 14.61
C GLY A 166 -19.56 1.19 15.09
N VAL A 167 -20.32 1.44 16.16
CA VAL A 167 -20.47 2.77 16.74
C VAL A 167 -19.12 3.31 17.26
N GLU A 168 -18.37 2.48 17.99
CA GLU A 168 -17.08 2.90 18.53
C GLU A 168 -16.00 3.07 17.45
N ILE A 169 -16.01 2.23 16.39
CA ILE A 169 -15.17 2.42 15.21
C ILE A 169 -15.51 3.74 14.51
N LEU A 170 -16.79 4.04 14.28
CA LEU A 170 -17.19 5.29 13.61
C LEU A 170 -16.81 6.52 14.44
N LYS A 171 -16.94 6.46 15.76
CA LYS A 171 -16.41 7.50 16.66
C LYS A 171 -14.91 7.66 16.49
N TYR A 172 -14.16 6.56 16.42
CA TYR A 172 -12.72 6.60 16.19
C TYR A 172 -12.37 7.29 14.86
N LEU A 173 -12.97 6.81 13.77
CA LEU A 173 -12.73 7.31 12.41
C LEU A 173 -13.07 8.80 12.29
N GLY A 174 -14.14 9.27 12.94
CA GLY A 174 -14.59 10.66 12.84
C GLY A 174 -13.94 11.63 13.83
N LYS A 175 -13.37 11.16 14.95
CA LYS A 175 -12.91 12.05 16.05
C LYS A 175 -11.43 11.96 16.36
N ARG A 176 -10.71 10.93 15.91
CA ARG A 176 -9.29 10.73 16.24
C ARG A 176 -8.38 11.52 15.31
N LYS A 177 -7.82 12.64 15.79
CA LYS A 177 -6.96 13.55 15.00
C LYS A 177 -5.65 12.91 14.50
N GLN A 178 -5.17 11.91 15.24
CA GLN A 178 -3.96 11.17 14.94
C GLN A 178 -4.14 10.22 13.75
N LEU A 179 -5.38 9.80 13.45
CA LEU A 179 -5.66 8.86 12.37
C LEU A 179 -5.34 9.51 11.02
N LYS A 180 -4.33 8.96 10.32
CA LYS A 180 -3.90 9.44 9.01
C LYS A 180 -4.43 8.59 7.85
N ARG A 181 -4.75 7.32 8.11
CA ARG A 181 -5.30 6.42 7.11
C ARG A 181 -6.05 5.24 7.70
N ALA A 182 -7.13 4.86 7.04
CA ALA A 182 -7.77 3.57 7.24
C ALA A 182 -7.49 2.66 6.04
N PHE A 183 -6.95 1.48 6.31
CA PHE A 183 -6.85 0.39 5.34
C PHE A 183 -8.08 -0.49 5.49
N LEU A 184 -8.94 -0.47 4.48
CA LEU A 184 -10.02 -1.43 4.37
C LEU A 184 -9.48 -2.71 3.75
N LEU A 185 -9.36 -3.76 4.54
CA LEU A 185 -9.01 -5.08 4.05
C LEU A 185 -10.21 -5.67 3.33
N VAL A 186 -10.26 -5.41 2.03
CA VAL A 186 -11.13 -6.12 1.10
C VAL A 186 -10.53 -7.50 0.89
N ILE A 187 -11.33 -8.52 1.15
CA ILE A 187 -10.94 -9.91 1.00
C ILE A 187 -10.68 -10.20 -0.48
N LEU A 188 -9.41 -10.21 -0.87
CA LEU A 188 -8.86 -11.28 -1.68
C LEU A 188 -8.12 -12.21 -0.73
N SER A 189 -8.85 -12.79 0.24
CA SER A 189 -8.26 -13.75 1.17
C SER A 189 -7.68 -14.85 0.32
N LYS A 190 -6.36 -14.78 0.25
CA LYS A 190 -5.46 -15.73 -0.36
C LYS A 190 -5.17 -15.47 -1.83
N ILE A 191 -4.60 -14.30 -2.12
CA ILE A 191 -3.86 -14.07 -3.37
C ILE A 191 -2.79 -15.15 -3.54
N ASP A 192 -2.16 -15.59 -2.45
CA ASP A 192 -1.35 -16.81 -2.44
C ASP A 192 -2.12 -17.99 -3.03
N LYS A 193 -3.37 -18.27 -2.66
CA LYS A 193 -4.14 -19.36 -3.30
C LYS A 193 -4.48 -19.14 -4.76
N ILE A 194 -4.65 -17.90 -5.21
CA ILE A 194 -4.85 -17.57 -6.63
C ILE A 194 -3.56 -17.86 -7.40
N LEU A 195 -2.41 -17.42 -6.87
CA LEU A 195 -1.10 -17.48 -7.51
C LEU A 195 -0.39 -18.85 -7.36
N ALA A 196 -0.49 -19.47 -6.19
CA ALA A 196 0.07 -20.77 -5.79
C ALA A 196 -0.81 -21.40 -4.67
N PRO A 197 -1.73 -22.33 -4.99
CA PRO A 197 -2.59 -22.96 -4.00
C PRO A 197 -1.73 -23.70 -2.98
N SER A 198 -2.01 -23.52 -1.69
CA SER A 198 -1.25 -24.11 -0.57
C SER A 198 -1.12 -25.65 -0.62
N ASN A 199 -1.90 -26.32 -1.46
CA ASN A 199 -1.88 -27.78 -1.67
C ASN A 199 -1.12 -28.22 -2.93
N ALA A 200 -0.49 -27.29 -3.64
CA ALA A 200 0.25 -27.60 -4.86
C ALA A 200 1.55 -28.33 -4.50
N LYS A 201 1.66 -29.60 -4.91
CA LYS A 201 2.88 -30.42 -4.75
C LYS A 201 4.09 -29.86 -5.50
N ARG A 202 3.87 -28.94 -6.45
CA ARG A 202 4.89 -28.29 -7.28
C ARG A 202 4.56 -26.82 -7.51
N ALA A 203 5.59 -26.02 -7.75
CA ALA A 203 5.46 -24.66 -8.27
C ALA A 203 4.70 -24.66 -9.61
N PRO A 204 3.78 -23.70 -9.85
CA PRO A 204 3.16 -23.55 -11.16
C PRO A 204 4.21 -23.25 -12.24
N SER A 205 3.95 -23.75 -13.45
CA SER A 205 4.76 -23.38 -14.63
C SER A 205 4.61 -21.89 -14.94
N GLY A 206 5.53 -21.32 -15.73
CA GLY A 206 5.46 -19.89 -16.11
C GLY A 206 4.13 -19.52 -16.78
N HIS A 207 3.60 -20.39 -17.64
CA HIS A 207 2.31 -20.19 -18.30
C HIS A 207 1.12 -20.29 -17.33
N GLU A 208 1.11 -21.29 -16.43
CA GLU A 208 0.09 -21.40 -15.38
C GLU A 208 0.10 -20.17 -14.46
N PHE A 209 1.29 -19.64 -14.16
CA PHE A 209 1.45 -18.47 -13.33
C PHE A 209 0.95 -17.19 -14.03
N SER A 210 1.27 -17.01 -15.32
CA SER A 210 0.75 -15.88 -16.12
C SER A 210 -0.77 -15.86 -16.16
N HIS A 211 -1.41 -16.99 -16.44
CA HIS A 211 -2.87 -17.09 -16.46
C HIS A 211 -3.50 -16.74 -15.10
N ARG A 212 -2.83 -17.08 -13.99
CA ARG A 212 -3.27 -16.71 -12.63
C ARG A 212 -3.11 -15.21 -12.37
N LEU A 213 -2.06 -14.58 -12.90
CA LEU A 213 -1.89 -13.13 -12.86
C LEU A 213 -3.00 -12.42 -13.64
N ASP A 214 -3.37 -12.91 -14.83
CA ASP A 214 -4.47 -12.33 -15.60
C ASP A 214 -5.82 -12.44 -14.86
N ARG A 215 -6.03 -13.56 -14.17
CA ARG A 215 -7.20 -13.72 -13.29
C ARG A 215 -7.19 -12.73 -12.13
N LEU A 216 -6.03 -12.51 -11.50
CA LEU A 216 -5.87 -11.53 -10.44
C LEU A 216 -6.19 -10.12 -10.96
N ASP A 217 -5.66 -9.76 -12.14
CA ASP A 217 -5.89 -8.46 -12.75
C ASP A 217 -7.39 -8.20 -13.00
N LYS A 218 -8.11 -9.16 -13.57
CA LYS A 218 -9.58 -9.06 -13.77
C LYS A 218 -10.32 -8.82 -12.45
N ILE A 219 -9.92 -9.52 -11.38
CA ILE A 219 -10.55 -9.35 -10.07
C ILE A 219 -10.24 -7.96 -9.51
N LEU A 220 -9.00 -7.49 -9.62
CA LEU A 220 -8.60 -6.15 -9.18
C LEU A 220 -9.34 -5.05 -9.96
N GLN A 221 -9.52 -5.22 -11.27
CA GLN A 221 -10.32 -4.33 -12.10
C GLN A 221 -11.79 -4.27 -11.65
N SER A 222 -12.40 -5.42 -11.36
CA SER A 222 -13.77 -5.45 -10.84
C SER A 222 -13.88 -4.73 -9.48
N ILE A 223 -12.92 -4.91 -8.58
CA ILE A 223 -12.90 -4.18 -7.30
C ILE A 223 -12.73 -2.69 -7.54
N LYS A 224 -11.83 -2.29 -8.44
CA LYS A 224 -11.65 -0.89 -8.80
C LYS A 224 -12.96 -0.26 -9.28
N SER A 225 -13.69 -0.93 -10.17
CA SER A 225 -14.99 -0.43 -10.64
C SER A 225 -15.99 -0.26 -9.49
N LEU A 226 -16.11 -1.24 -8.59
CA LEU A 226 -16.98 -1.14 -7.41
C LEU A 226 -16.59 -0.02 -6.44
N LEU A 227 -15.31 0.34 -6.37
CA LEU A 227 -14.82 1.43 -5.52
C LEU A 227 -14.95 2.80 -6.19
N GLN A 228 -15.13 2.86 -7.51
CA GLN A 228 -15.25 4.09 -8.29
C GLN A 228 -16.72 4.44 -8.64
N GLU A 229 -17.67 3.57 -8.33
CA GLU A 229 -19.10 3.86 -8.40
C GLU A 229 -19.51 4.81 -7.27
N ASP A 230 -19.47 6.12 -7.56
CA ASP A 230 -20.50 7.14 -7.30
C ASP A 230 -19.86 8.55 -7.17
N PRO A 231 -19.60 9.25 -8.30
CA PRO A 231 -19.05 10.61 -8.27
C PRO A 231 -20.01 11.65 -7.67
N GLU A 232 -21.27 11.31 -7.37
CA GLU A 232 -22.25 12.20 -6.73
C GLU A 232 -22.21 12.12 -5.18
N LEU A 233 -21.55 11.11 -4.61
CA LEU A 233 -21.34 11.00 -3.16
C LEU A 233 -20.05 11.74 -2.75
N ASP A 234 -20.18 13.06 -2.57
CA ASP A 234 -19.14 14.01 -2.14
C ASP A 234 -18.59 13.77 -0.70
N GLU A 235 -18.71 12.55 -0.15
CA GLU A 235 -18.56 12.27 1.29
C GLU A 235 -17.48 11.24 1.66
N GLY A 236 -16.62 10.84 0.71
CA GLY A 236 -15.44 10.04 1.07
C GLY A 236 -14.67 9.55 -0.14
N HIS A 237 -13.53 10.19 -0.41
CA HIS A 237 -12.62 9.70 -1.44
C HIS A 237 -11.86 8.47 -0.90
N VAL A 238 -12.12 7.29 -1.47
CA VAL A 238 -11.24 6.12 -1.27
C VAL A 238 -9.92 6.43 -1.96
N ALA A 239 -8.82 6.48 -1.18
CA ALA A 239 -7.48 6.70 -1.73
C ALA A 239 -7.18 5.66 -2.83
N GLY A 240 -6.81 6.14 -4.02
CA GLY A 240 -6.82 5.38 -5.26
C GLY A 240 -5.74 4.33 -5.46
N GLU A 241 -5.61 3.39 -4.53
CA GLU A 241 -4.75 2.22 -4.70
C GLU A 241 -5.35 0.95 -4.09
N ILE A 242 -5.15 -0.16 -4.79
CA ILE A 242 -5.40 -1.52 -4.29
C ILE A 242 -4.06 -2.23 -4.21
N ILE A 243 -3.65 -2.59 -3.00
CA ILE A 243 -2.37 -3.27 -2.77
C ILE A 243 -2.64 -4.74 -2.48
N ALA A 244 -2.22 -5.61 -3.39
CA ALA A 244 -2.21 -7.05 -3.13
C ALA A 244 -1.12 -7.40 -2.13
N CYS A 245 -1.46 -8.15 -1.09
CA CYS A 245 -0.49 -8.68 -0.14
C CYS A 245 -0.87 -10.08 0.34
N SER A 246 0.12 -10.80 0.88
CA SER A 246 -0.07 -12.10 1.54
C SER A 246 0.60 -12.11 2.90
N SER A 247 -0.08 -12.72 3.88
CA SER A 247 0.48 -12.98 5.22
C SER A 247 1.26 -14.29 5.31
N GLU A 248 1.21 -15.15 4.29
CA GLU A 248 1.91 -16.43 4.27
C GLU A 248 3.38 -16.22 3.84
N PRO A 249 4.35 -16.57 4.70
CA PRO A 249 5.76 -16.56 4.32
C PRO A 249 6.02 -17.76 3.41
N GLY A 250 5.79 -17.61 2.11
CA GLY A 250 5.78 -18.81 1.27
C GLY A 250 5.64 -18.63 -0.22
N PHE A 251 5.53 -17.41 -0.76
CA PHE A 251 5.72 -17.25 -2.20
C PHE A 251 7.22 -17.21 -2.51
N TYR A 252 7.85 -18.39 -2.48
CA TYR A 252 9.28 -18.60 -2.75
C TYR A 252 10.22 -17.75 -1.86
N GLY A 253 10.01 -17.81 -0.54
CA GLY A 253 10.87 -17.12 0.43
C GLY A 253 10.66 -15.62 0.54
N ARG A 254 9.66 -15.04 -0.16
CA ARG A 254 9.33 -13.60 -0.07
C ARG A 254 7.88 -13.37 0.35
N ASN A 255 7.67 -12.35 1.18
CA ASN A 255 6.33 -11.90 1.56
C ASN A 255 5.76 -10.98 0.47
N LEU A 256 4.73 -11.45 -0.23
CA LEU A 256 4.09 -10.72 -1.32
C LEU A 256 3.44 -9.43 -0.81
N GLY A 257 3.83 -8.27 -1.37
CA GLY A 257 3.15 -6.98 -1.13
C GLY A 257 3.32 -6.35 0.25
N ILE A 258 3.92 -7.05 1.23
CA ILE A 258 4.13 -6.52 2.59
C ILE A 258 4.93 -5.21 2.58
N GLY A 259 5.98 -5.13 1.77
CA GLY A 259 6.77 -3.89 1.62
C GLY A 259 5.95 -2.72 1.07
N ALA A 260 5.09 -2.98 0.08
CA ALA A 260 4.21 -1.96 -0.51
C ALA A 260 3.19 -1.44 0.50
N VAL A 261 2.61 -2.32 1.32
CA VAL A 261 1.71 -1.91 2.41
C VAL A 261 2.46 -1.11 3.48
N ARG A 262 3.64 -1.57 3.93
CA ARG A 262 4.49 -0.81 4.88
C ARG A 262 4.79 0.59 4.35
N PHE A 263 5.19 0.71 3.08
CA PHE A 263 5.40 2.00 2.44
C PHE A 263 4.14 2.86 2.42
N ALA A 264 3.00 2.29 2.03
CA ALA A 264 1.73 3.00 1.98
C ALA A 264 1.28 3.54 3.36
N MET A 265 1.63 2.82 4.43
CA MET A 265 1.42 3.26 5.83
C MET A 265 2.33 4.43 6.16
N LEU A 266 3.64 4.33 5.88
CA LEU A 266 4.58 5.42 6.13
C LEU A 266 4.28 6.66 5.30
N ARG A 267 3.85 6.48 4.05
CA ARG A 267 3.47 7.60 3.17
C ARG A 267 2.32 8.39 3.76
N ALA A 268 1.28 7.70 4.23
CA ALA A 268 0.14 8.33 4.85
C ALA A 268 0.49 9.02 6.19
N ALA A 269 1.45 8.45 6.92
CA ALA A 269 1.95 9.02 8.16
C ALA A 269 2.95 10.17 7.98
N GLY A 270 3.39 10.47 6.74
CA GLY A 270 4.46 11.43 6.48
C GLY A 270 5.87 10.94 6.90
N LEU A 271 6.04 9.63 7.12
CA LEU A 271 7.28 9.00 7.60
C LEU A 271 8.05 8.25 6.50
N HIS A 272 7.61 8.38 5.25
CA HIS A 272 8.22 7.72 4.10
C HIS A 272 9.49 8.44 3.63
N PHE A 273 10.37 7.69 2.97
CA PHE A 273 11.50 8.29 2.26
C PHE A 273 11.00 9.11 1.08
N GLN A 274 11.33 10.41 1.10
CA GLN A 274 11.18 11.32 -0.01
C GLN A 274 12.56 11.51 -0.63
N PRO A 275 12.79 11.05 -1.88
CA PRO A 275 14.05 11.33 -2.54
C PRO A 275 14.22 12.84 -2.67
N GLU A 276 15.41 13.35 -2.36
CA GLU A 276 15.76 14.73 -2.68
C GLU A 276 15.79 14.89 -4.20
N VAL A 277 14.69 15.38 -4.76
CA VAL A 277 14.67 15.80 -6.15
C VAL A 277 15.35 17.15 -6.22
N LYS A 278 16.62 17.17 -6.61
CA LYS A 278 17.25 18.40 -7.10
C LYS A 278 16.52 18.78 -8.38
N LEU A 279 15.54 19.68 -8.26
CA LEU A 279 14.91 20.28 -9.42
C LEU A 279 16.04 20.92 -10.24
N ALA A 280 16.14 20.56 -11.51
CA ALA A 280 16.96 21.34 -12.42
C ALA A 280 16.49 22.80 -12.34
N PRO A 281 17.40 23.79 -12.43
CA PRO A 281 16.98 25.18 -12.54
C PRO A 281 15.96 25.29 -13.67
N ALA A 282 14.93 26.12 -13.49
CA ALA A 282 13.91 26.33 -14.49
C ALA A 282 14.61 26.69 -15.81
N VAL A 283 14.54 25.77 -16.78
CA VAL A 283 15.04 26.05 -18.12
C VAL A 283 13.95 26.86 -18.80
N GLU A 284 14.31 28.04 -19.29
CA GLU A 284 13.42 28.86 -20.10
C GLU A 284 12.96 28.01 -21.30
N ILE A 285 11.66 27.72 -21.35
CA ILE A 285 11.07 26.93 -22.43
C ILE A 285 10.96 27.89 -23.61
N VAL A 286 11.98 27.89 -24.46
CA VAL A 286 11.97 28.63 -25.72
C VAL A 286 10.89 28.05 -26.61
N SER A 287 9.99 28.91 -27.08
CA SER A 287 8.87 28.50 -27.93
C SER A 287 9.37 27.99 -29.28
N HIS A 288 8.58 27.11 -29.93
CA HIS A 288 8.88 26.63 -31.28
C HIS A 288 9.07 27.79 -32.27
N GLU A 289 8.37 28.91 -32.07
CA GLU A 289 8.47 30.11 -32.92
C GLU A 289 9.81 30.84 -32.75
N GLU A 290 10.33 30.94 -31.53
CA GLU A 290 11.65 31.55 -31.25
C GLU A 290 12.80 30.73 -31.83
N ILE A 291 12.72 29.39 -31.77
CA ILE A 291 13.74 28.49 -32.34
C ILE A 291 13.85 28.66 -33.86
N PHE A 292 12.71 28.79 -34.55
CA PHE A 292 12.68 28.91 -36.01
C PHE A 292 12.94 30.33 -36.53
N ASN A 293 12.54 31.37 -35.78
CA ASN A 293 12.86 32.75 -36.16
C ASN A 293 14.34 33.10 -35.98
N MET A 294 15.11 32.36 -35.17
CA MET A 294 16.56 32.53 -35.09
C MET A 294 17.32 31.98 -36.32
N GLN A 295 16.73 31.06 -37.08
CA GLN A 295 17.34 30.52 -38.30
C GLN A 295 17.07 31.39 -39.54
N ALA A 296 16.12 32.33 -39.45
CA ALA A 296 15.78 33.27 -40.51
C ALA A 296 16.54 34.60 -40.37
N ARG A 297 17.88 34.57 -40.26
CA ARG A 297 18.69 35.76 -40.54
C ARG A 297 19.00 35.80 -42.03
N PRO A 298 18.58 36.83 -42.78
CA PRO A 298 18.94 36.94 -44.18
C PRO A 298 20.45 37.15 -44.32
N ASN A 299 21.07 36.35 -45.19
CA ASN A 299 22.39 36.63 -45.74
C ASN A 299 22.38 38.07 -46.28
N LYS A 300 23.14 38.98 -45.64
CA LYS A 300 23.57 40.20 -46.30
C LYS A 300 24.60 39.79 -47.35
N ALA A 301 24.10 39.49 -48.55
CA ALA A 301 24.88 39.57 -49.77
C ALA A 301 25.28 41.04 -49.99
N GLY A 302 26.53 41.26 -50.38
CA GLY A 302 27.08 42.58 -50.60
C GLY A 302 26.52 43.28 -51.84
N SER A 303 26.57 44.61 -51.76
CA SER A 303 26.88 45.54 -52.84
C SER A 303 27.28 46.86 -52.20
#